data_AF-A0A522B5E9-F1
#
_entry.id   AF-A0A522B5E9-F1
#
_cell.length_a   1.000
_cell.length_b   1.000
_cell.length_c   1.000
_cell.angle_alpha   90.00
_cell.angle_beta   90.00
_cell.angle_gamma   90.00
#
_symmetry.space_group_name_H-M   'P 1'
#
loop_
_entity.id
_entity.type
_entity.pdbx_description
1 polymer ?
#
loop_
_entity_poly.entity_id
_entity_poly.type
_entity_poly.pdbx_seq_one_letter_code
_entity_poly.pdbx_strand_id
1 'polypeptide(L)'
;MNPLVQLREFGQSPWYDYIRRGLLTSGELKALIDKDGLMGVTSNPSIFEKAISGSTDYDQALMPIASTVTGIKEIYETLAVRDIQDATDLMYPVYQQSQTRDGYVSLEVSPDLAFNTQGTIEEAVRLHKAVGRENVMIKVPGTQEGLPAIEHLLSLGINVNVTLLFSVEVYEQVAWAYVSGLEKLAAKGGDVKKIASVASFFISRIDTLVDSLLEAKLKEAAAPMDKAALQNLMGKVAVANAKIAYLKFQGVFGSPRFTALKAKGAKVQRLLWASTGTKNPKYPDTYYVDELIGPDTVNTMPAATFNAFREHGKLRNSLLDNVDEARETMGRLADCKIDMQQVTQKLLVDGARLFSDSFDQLMSVISRKRQDLLGPKLSRQTYALGALDKGVQAKLKELRQTGFVRRLWAKDPTLWHQDPTHQKIIRNALGWLHVTEQQVHHLPRIRGVAESVRAAGFKHVLLLGMGGSSLCPEVFRMTFGIVPGFPELHVLDSTVPSQVRSFEKRVDLAKTLCIVSSKSGSTTEPLVFYRYFFDRMRQVKGDKAGENFIAITDPGSMLESLARESKFRDILPGVPDIGGRYSALSNFGIVPAAIMGVNVEHLLYRAERMRHSCDSCVPPEDNPGVV
;
A
#
# COMPACT_ATOMS: atom_id res chain seq x y z
N MET A 1 -41.10 9.04 -14.66
CA MET A 1 -40.40 7.77 -14.96
C MET A 1 -38.94 8.02 -14.63
N ASN A 2 -38.26 7.17 -13.85
CA ASN A 2 -36.88 7.44 -13.40
C ASN A 2 -35.88 6.84 -14.41
N PRO A 3 -35.12 7.66 -15.18
CA PRO A 3 -34.21 7.16 -16.20
C PRO A 3 -33.15 6.20 -15.66
N LEU A 4 -32.71 6.39 -14.41
CA LEU A 4 -31.72 5.51 -13.77
C LEU A 4 -32.23 4.07 -13.64
N VAL A 5 -33.50 3.90 -13.27
CA VAL A 5 -34.11 2.58 -13.15
C VAL A 5 -34.23 1.91 -14.53
N GLN A 6 -34.53 2.70 -15.55
CA GLN A 6 -34.72 2.22 -16.92
C GLN A 6 -33.41 1.85 -17.64
N LEU A 7 -32.24 2.30 -17.18
CA LEU A 7 -30.94 1.86 -17.73
C LEU A 7 -30.80 0.33 -17.75
N ARG A 8 -31.48 -0.36 -16.82
CA ARG A 8 -31.52 -1.82 -16.73
C ARG A 8 -32.12 -2.48 -17.97
N GLU A 9 -33.08 -1.82 -18.63
CA GLU A 9 -33.69 -2.30 -19.87
C GLU A 9 -32.68 -2.32 -21.03
N PHE A 10 -31.65 -1.46 -20.95
CA PHE A 10 -30.52 -1.42 -21.89
C PHE A 10 -29.33 -2.28 -21.44
N GLY A 11 -29.45 -2.99 -20.31
CA GLY A 11 -28.38 -3.82 -19.75
C GLY A 11 -27.24 -3.04 -19.07
N GLN A 12 -27.43 -1.74 -18.80
CA GLN A 12 -26.48 -0.89 -18.08
C GLN A 12 -26.87 -0.72 -16.61
N SER A 13 -25.89 -0.79 -15.70
CA SER A 13 -26.11 -0.65 -14.26
C SER A 13 -25.65 0.73 -13.74
N PRO A 14 -26.51 1.51 -13.07
CA PRO A 14 -26.10 2.77 -12.45
C PRO A 14 -25.41 2.51 -11.11
N TRP A 15 -24.17 2.97 -10.98
CA TRP A 15 -23.38 2.94 -9.75
C TRP A 15 -23.14 4.36 -9.23
N TYR A 16 -22.92 4.50 -7.92
CA TYR A 16 -22.70 5.76 -7.26
C TYR A 16 -21.21 5.94 -6.93
N ASP A 17 -20.60 6.99 -7.47
CA ASP A 17 -19.18 7.32 -7.25
C ASP A 17 -19.00 8.22 -6.03
N TYR A 18 -19.51 7.77 -4.89
CA TYR A 18 -19.44 8.49 -3.63
C TYR A 18 -19.71 7.56 -2.44
N ILE A 19 -18.95 7.75 -1.36
CA ILE A 19 -19.21 7.14 -0.07
C ILE A 19 -18.83 8.13 1.03
N ARG A 20 -19.69 8.23 2.04
CA ARG A 20 -19.40 8.91 3.30
C ARG A 20 -20.21 8.27 4.41
N ARG A 21 -19.76 8.34 5.65
CA ARG A 21 -20.48 7.72 6.76
C ARG A 21 -21.90 8.24 6.93
N GLY A 22 -22.15 9.55 6.81
CA GLY A 22 -23.50 10.11 6.87
C GLY A 22 -24.46 9.58 5.80
N LEU A 23 -23.97 9.23 4.60
CA LEU A 23 -24.78 8.63 3.53
C LEU A 23 -25.28 7.23 3.94
N LEU A 24 -24.48 6.49 4.71
CA LEU A 24 -24.80 5.15 5.19
C LEU A 24 -25.75 5.21 6.39
N THR A 25 -25.45 6.05 7.38
CA THR A 25 -26.18 6.09 8.67
C THR A 25 -27.50 6.85 8.62
N SER A 26 -27.66 7.80 7.70
CA SER A 26 -28.90 8.58 7.55
C SER A 26 -30.02 7.84 6.81
N GLY A 27 -29.72 6.70 6.17
CA GLY A 27 -30.64 5.99 5.28
C GLY A 27 -30.69 6.53 3.84
N GLU A 28 -29.88 7.54 3.51
CA GLU A 28 -29.81 8.11 2.16
C GLU A 28 -29.34 7.07 1.12
N LEU A 29 -28.31 6.25 1.41
CA LEU A 29 -27.91 5.16 0.50
C LEU A 29 -29.05 4.18 0.25
N LYS A 30 -29.78 3.82 1.31
CA LYS A 30 -30.94 2.93 1.19
C LYS A 30 -32.03 3.55 0.32
N ALA A 31 -32.26 4.86 0.41
CA ALA A 31 -33.19 5.56 -0.47
C ALA A 31 -32.74 5.53 -1.94
N LEU A 32 -31.44 5.66 -2.23
CA LEU A 32 -30.90 5.52 -3.60
C LEU A 32 -31.10 4.10 -4.15
N ILE A 33 -30.95 3.08 -3.31
CA ILE A 33 -31.22 1.67 -3.69
C ILE A 33 -32.70 1.50 -4.01
N ASP A 34 -33.59 1.87 -3.08
CA ASP A 34 -35.02 1.56 -3.15
C ASP A 34 -35.75 2.40 -4.21
N LYS A 35 -35.38 3.68 -4.38
CA LYS A 35 -36.11 4.65 -5.23
C LYS A 35 -35.45 4.89 -6.57
N ASP A 36 -34.11 4.89 -6.61
CA ASP A 36 -33.33 5.21 -7.81
C ASP A 36 -32.73 3.98 -8.48
N GLY A 37 -32.94 2.80 -7.91
CA GLY A 37 -32.49 1.54 -8.49
C GLY A 37 -30.97 1.41 -8.54
N LEU A 38 -30.27 1.99 -7.56
CA LEU A 38 -28.81 1.94 -7.46
C LEU A 38 -28.29 0.48 -7.42
N MET A 39 -27.23 0.20 -8.19
CA MET A 39 -26.71 -1.16 -8.39
C MET A 39 -25.28 -1.39 -7.87
N GLY A 40 -24.61 -0.37 -7.35
CA GLY A 40 -23.26 -0.51 -6.81
C GLY A 40 -22.68 0.83 -6.36
N VAL A 41 -21.56 0.77 -5.65
CA VAL A 41 -20.88 1.95 -5.09
C VAL A 41 -19.38 1.85 -5.33
N THR A 42 -18.76 2.96 -5.73
CA THR A 42 -17.30 3.08 -5.80
C THR A 42 -16.77 4.06 -4.76
N SER A 43 -15.63 3.71 -4.18
CA SER A 43 -14.81 4.61 -3.38
C SER A 43 -13.45 4.83 -4.06
N ASN A 44 -12.75 5.87 -3.60
CA ASN A 44 -11.35 6.15 -3.92
C ASN A 44 -10.77 7.07 -2.82
N PRO A 45 -9.44 7.23 -2.73
CA PRO A 45 -8.81 8.10 -1.74
C PRO A 45 -9.36 9.54 -1.69
N SER A 46 -9.63 10.16 -2.85
CA SER A 46 -10.16 11.53 -2.90
C SER A 46 -11.58 11.65 -2.34
N ILE A 47 -12.39 10.59 -2.46
CA ILE A 47 -13.74 10.54 -1.86
C ILE A 47 -13.63 10.48 -0.33
N PHE A 48 -12.76 9.61 0.20
CA PHE A 48 -12.52 9.52 1.64
C PHE A 48 -11.89 10.79 2.21
N GLU A 49 -10.95 11.41 1.49
CA GLU A 49 -10.36 12.70 1.85
C GLU A 49 -11.47 13.71 2.13
N LYS A 50 -12.32 13.98 1.15
CA LYS A 50 -13.42 14.94 1.27
C LYS A 50 -14.44 14.56 2.34
N ALA A 51 -14.74 13.27 2.48
CA ALA A 51 -15.69 12.79 3.47
C ALA A 51 -15.18 13.01 4.90
N ILE A 52 -13.90 12.72 5.15
CA ILE A 52 -13.27 12.85 6.45
C ILE A 52 -12.92 14.31 6.75
N SER A 53 -12.40 15.07 5.79
CA SER A 53 -12.01 16.46 5.98
C SER A 53 -13.23 17.40 6.09
N GLY A 54 -14.27 17.16 5.29
CA GLY A 54 -15.43 18.04 5.16
C GLY A 54 -16.59 17.77 6.12
N SER A 55 -16.46 16.84 7.08
CA SER A 55 -17.54 16.48 8.00
C SER A 55 -17.07 16.15 9.42
N THR A 56 -18.03 16.12 10.34
CA THR A 56 -17.88 15.59 11.71
C THR A 56 -18.30 14.12 11.81
N ASP A 57 -18.70 13.49 10.69
CA ASP A 57 -19.28 12.13 10.66
C ASP A 57 -18.31 11.07 11.23
N TYR A 58 -17.01 11.37 11.18
CA TYR A 58 -15.94 10.46 11.56
C TYR A 58 -15.42 10.66 12.98
N ASP A 59 -15.73 11.78 13.63
CA ASP A 59 -15.06 12.20 14.87
C ASP A 59 -15.31 11.21 16.02
N GLN A 60 -16.57 10.76 16.17
CA GLN A 60 -16.95 9.79 17.21
C GLN A 60 -16.25 8.43 17.05
N ALA A 61 -16.08 7.96 15.80
CA ALA A 61 -15.41 6.69 15.54
C ALA A 61 -13.87 6.82 15.58
N LEU A 62 -13.35 7.99 15.22
CA LEU A 62 -11.92 8.23 15.21
C LEU A 62 -11.35 8.24 16.64
N MET A 63 -12.09 8.74 17.62
CA MET A 63 -11.62 8.86 19.02
C MET A 63 -11.11 7.54 19.64
N PRO A 64 -11.88 6.43 19.65
CA PRO A 64 -11.39 5.16 20.20
C PRO A 64 -10.22 4.58 19.40
N ILE A 65 -10.27 4.67 18.06
CA ILE A 65 -9.23 4.13 17.16
C ILE A 65 -7.91 4.88 17.34
N ALA A 66 -7.95 6.22 17.30
CA ALA A 66 -6.79 7.07 17.40
C ALA A 66 -6.01 6.88 18.70
N SER A 67 -6.71 6.47 19.78
CA SER A 67 -6.12 6.25 21.10
C SER A 67 -5.30 4.96 21.21
N THR A 68 -5.60 3.94 20.39
CA THR A 68 -4.98 2.62 20.45
C THR A 68 -4.07 2.34 19.25
N VAL A 69 -4.50 2.78 18.07
CA VAL A 69 -3.80 2.59 16.80
C VAL A 69 -2.85 3.76 16.56
N THR A 70 -1.62 3.45 16.14
CA THR A 70 -0.56 4.46 16.02
C THR A 70 -0.15 4.77 14.58
N GLY A 71 -0.37 3.86 13.64
CA GLY A 71 -0.19 4.10 12.21
C GLY A 71 -1.34 4.89 11.60
N ILE A 72 -1.05 5.99 10.92
CA ILE A 72 -2.08 6.84 10.29
C ILE A 72 -2.85 6.07 9.19
N LYS A 73 -2.14 5.29 8.37
CA LYS A 73 -2.75 4.41 7.38
C LYS A 73 -3.66 3.35 8.00
N GLU A 74 -3.26 2.76 9.13
CA GLU A 74 -4.08 1.76 9.82
C GLU A 74 -5.36 2.38 10.40
N ILE A 75 -5.29 3.62 10.90
CA ILE A 75 -6.47 4.39 11.32
C ILE A 75 -7.41 4.63 10.13
N TYR A 76 -6.88 5.08 9.00
CA TYR A 76 -7.65 5.24 7.76
C TYR A 76 -8.35 3.95 7.37
N GLU A 77 -7.60 2.85 7.26
CA GLU A 77 -8.13 1.58 6.81
C GLU A 77 -9.19 1.04 7.76
N THR A 78 -9.02 1.22 9.08
CA THR A 78 -10.05 0.84 10.06
C THR A 78 -11.36 1.58 9.80
N LEU A 79 -11.30 2.88 9.48
CA LEU A 79 -12.49 3.68 9.15
C LEU A 79 -13.09 3.27 7.80
N ALA A 80 -12.25 3.14 6.76
CA ALA A 80 -12.69 2.79 5.42
C ALA A 80 -13.28 1.38 5.35
N VAL A 81 -12.64 0.39 5.98
CA VAL A 81 -13.16 -0.99 6.05
C VAL A 81 -14.53 -1.02 6.72
N ARG A 82 -14.74 -0.26 7.81
CA ARG A 82 -16.05 -0.20 8.46
C ARG A 82 -17.13 0.38 7.52
N ASP A 83 -16.85 1.51 6.87
CA ASP A 83 -17.80 2.11 5.94
C ASP A 83 -18.12 1.19 4.75
N ILE A 84 -17.11 0.45 4.25
CA ILE A 84 -17.29 -0.52 3.17
C ILE A 84 -18.09 -1.74 3.65
N GLN A 85 -17.90 -2.21 4.90
CA GLN A 85 -18.74 -3.25 5.49
C GLN A 85 -20.21 -2.80 5.56
N ASP A 86 -20.47 -1.59 6.05
CA ASP A 86 -21.82 -1.06 6.16
C ASP A 86 -22.48 -0.87 4.78
N ALA A 87 -21.72 -0.38 3.80
CA ALA A 87 -22.21 -0.24 2.43
C ALA A 87 -22.46 -1.60 1.76
N THR A 88 -21.57 -2.58 1.94
CA THR A 88 -21.76 -3.93 1.39
C THR A 88 -22.96 -4.63 2.02
N ASP A 89 -23.20 -4.46 3.31
CA ASP A 89 -24.38 -4.98 4.00
C ASP A 89 -25.68 -4.35 3.45
N LEU A 90 -25.69 -3.04 3.19
CA LEU A 90 -26.82 -2.35 2.56
C LEU A 90 -27.07 -2.77 1.10
N MET A 91 -26.00 -3.04 0.34
CA MET A 91 -26.08 -3.47 -1.06
C MET A 91 -26.33 -4.98 -1.23
N TYR A 92 -26.25 -5.77 -0.16
CA TYR A 92 -26.36 -7.22 -0.23
C TYR A 92 -27.69 -7.74 -0.81
N PRO A 93 -28.87 -7.13 -0.53
CA PRO A 93 -30.11 -7.52 -1.19
C PRO A 93 -30.05 -7.37 -2.72
N VAL A 94 -29.41 -6.31 -3.23
CA VAL A 94 -29.19 -6.10 -4.67
C VAL A 94 -28.26 -7.19 -5.23
N TYR A 95 -27.22 -7.56 -4.48
CA TYR A 95 -26.30 -8.63 -4.84
C TYR A 95 -27.01 -9.98 -4.99
N GLN A 96 -27.90 -10.31 -4.05
CA GLN A 96 -28.69 -11.54 -4.11
C GLN A 96 -29.71 -11.53 -5.25
N GLN A 97 -30.50 -10.46 -5.37
CA GLN A 97 -31.55 -10.33 -6.39
C GLN A 97 -30.99 -10.34 -7.81
N SER A 98 -29.82 -9.73 -8.02
CA SER A 98 -29.12 -9.71 -9.31
C SER A 98 -28.33 -10.99 -9.59
N GLN A 99 -28.42 -12.01 -8.72
CA GLN A 99 -27.66 -13.26 -8.82
C GLN A 99 -26.16 -13.01 -8.97
N THR A 100 -25.60 -12.17 -8.09
CA THR A 100 -24.17 -11.79 -8.05
C THR A 100 -23.70 -11.05 -9.32
N ARG A 101 -24.62 -10.42 -10.06
CA ARG A 101 -24.28 -9.52 -11.18
C ARG A 101 -23.93 -8.14 -10.65
N ASP A 102 -24.74 -7.59 -9.74
CA ASP A 102 -24.64 -6.24 -9.18
C ASP A 102 -24.59 -6.28 -7.65
N GLY A 103 -24.77 -5.14 -6.98
CA GLY A 103 -24.75 -5.03 -5.51
C GLY A 103 -23.34 -4.96 -4.91
N TYR A 104 -22.35 -4.55 -5.70
CA TYR A 104 -20.95 -4.49 -5.28
C TYR A 104 -20.55 -3.14 -4.71
N VAL A 105 -19.61 -3.16 -3.76
CA VAL A 105 -18.95 -1.95 -3.25
C VAL A 105 -17.44 -2.08 -3.44
N SER A 106 -16.81 -1.07 -4.04
CA SER A 106 -15.37 -1.09 -4.33
C SER A 106 -14.54 -0.39 -3.26
N LEU A 107 -13.49 -1.05 -2.77
CA LEU A 107 -12.44 -0.48 -1.92
C LEU A 107 -11.09 -0.54 -2.65
N GLU A 108 -10.39 0.58 -2.74
CA GLU A 108 -9.13 0.71 -3.48
C GLU A 108 -7.90 0.39 -2.62
N VAL A 109 -6.94 -0.31 -3.22
CA VAL A 109 -5.59 -0.44 -2.64
C VAL A 109 -4.89 0.92 -2.61
N SER A 110 -3.82 1.03 -1.83
CA SER A 110 -2.99 2.22 -1.76
C SER A 110 -2.47 2.60 -3.15
N PRO A 111 -2.63 3.86 -3.58
CA PRO A 111 -2.07 4.35 -4.84
C PRO A 111 -0.55 4.16 -4.94
N ASP A 112 0.14 4.10 -3.80
CA ASP A 112 1.60 3.93 -3.73
C ASP A 112 2.05 2.55 -4.22
N LEU A 113 1.12 1.58 -4.31
CA LEU A 113 1.38 0.23 -4.78
C LEU A 113 1.09 0.05 -6.27
N ALA A 114 0.65 1.10 -6.98
CA ALA A 114 0.27 1.02 -8.39
C ALA A 114 1.36 0.46 -9.31
N PHE A 115 2.64 0.56 -8.93
CA PHE A 115 3.79 0.02 -9.67
C PHE A 115 4.52 -1.10 -8.90
N ASN A 116 3.83 -1.78 -7.97
CA ASN A 116 4.36 -2.88 -7.18
C ASN A 116 3.37 -4.06 -7.16
N THR A 117 3.61 -5.05 -8.02
CA THR A 117 2.76 -6.25 -8.15
C THR A 117 2.57 -6.98 -6.82
N GLN A 118 3.66 -7.31 -6.12
CA GLN A 118 3.60 -8.14 -4.91
C GLN A 118 2.91 -7.39 -3.77
N GLY A 119 3.26 -6.12 -3.57
CA GLY A 119 2.62 -5.28 -2.56
C GLY A 119 1.12 -5.11 -2.83
N THR A 120 0.72 -4.94 -4.09
CA THR A 120 -0.70 -4.88 -4.49
C THR A 120 -1.44 -6.16 -4.13
N ILE A 121 -0.86 -7.33 -4.41
CA ILE A 121 -1.48 -8.63 -4.08
C ILE A 121 -1.66 -8.76 -2.57
N GLU A 122 -0.60 -8.52 -1.80
CA GLU A 122 -0.60 -8.66 -0.34
C GLU A 122 -1.65 -7.75 0.31
N GLU A 123 -1.70 -6.48 -0.12
CA GLU A 123 -2.66 -5.53 0.41
C GLU A 123 -4.09 -5.86 0.00
N ALA A 124 -4.32 -6.23 -1.27
CA ALA A 124 -5.65 -6.60 -1.75
C ALA A 124 -6.22 -7.82 -1.01
N VAL A 125 -5.42 -8.86 -0.78
CA VAL A 125 -5.83 -10.03 0.01
C VAL A 125 -6.15 -9.63 1.45
N ARG A 126 -5.33 -8.77 2.07
CA ARG A 126 -5.53 -8.29 3.43
C ARG A 126 -6.82 -7.46 3.55
N LEU A 127 -7.06 -6.51 2.64
CA LEU A 127 -8.27 -5.68 2.62
C LEU A 127 -9.52 -6.52 2.35
N HIS A 128 -9.47 -7.46 1.41
CA HIS A 128 -10.58 -8.38 1.15
C HIS A 128 -10.94 -9.18 2.40
N LYS A 129 -9.92 -9.71 3.12
CA LYS A 129 -10.12 -10.43 4.37
C LYS A 129 -10.67 -9.52 5.48
N ALA A 130 -10.19 -8.28 5.59
CA ALA A 130 -10.62 -7.32 6.60
C ALA A 130 -12.08 -6.90 6.41
N VAL A 131 -12.51 -6.69 5.16
CA VAL A 131 -13.93 -6.40 4.85
C VAL A 131 -14.78 -7.64 5.12
N GLY A 132 -14.39 -8.81 4.61
CA GLY A 132 -15.05 -10.08 4.93
C GLY A 132 -16.50 -10.13 4.45
N ARG A 133 -16.77 -9.65 3.23
CA ARG A 133 -18.09 -9.65 2.56
C ARG A 133 -17.96 -10.10 1.11
N GLU A 134 -18.88 -10.94 0.63
CA GLU A 134 -18.82 -11.54 -0.71
C GLU A 134 -18.99 -10.52 -1.85
N ASN A 135 -19.70 -9.42 -1.59
CA ASN A 135 -19.99 -8.35 -2.54
C ASN A 135 -19.02 -7.16 -2.45
N VAL A 136 -17.84 -7.35 -1.86
CA VAL A 136 -16.74 -6.38 -1.99
C VAL A 136 -15.99 -6.60 -3.30
N MET A 137 -15.58 -5.51 -3.96
CA MET A 137 -14.56 -5.54 -5.00
C MET A 137 -13.31 -4.83 -4.49
N ILE A 138 -12.14 -5.46 -4.66
CA ILE A 138 -10.88 -4.75 -4.45
C ILE A 138 -10.52 -4.03 -5.74
N LYS A 139 -10.29 -2.73 -5.63
CA LYS A 139 -10.01 -1.87 -6.77
C LYS A 139 -8.50 -1.74 -6.98
N VAL A 140 -8.04 -2.13 -8.16
CA VAL A 140 -6.61 -2.26 -8.51
C VAL A 140 -6.32 -1.49 -9.80
N PRO A 141 -5.29 -0.63 -9.85
CA PRO A 141 -4.90 0.06 -11.07
C PRO A 141 -4.52 -0.90 -12.22
N GLY A 142 -4.98 -0.61 -13.44
CA GLY A 142 -4.61 -1.34 -14.66
C GLY A 142 -3.25 -0.91 -15.24
N THR A 143 -2.23 -0.79 -14.39
CA THR A 143 -0.84 -0.59 -14.80
C THR A 143 -0.23 -1.91 -15.29
N GLN A 144 0.96 -1.87 -15.89
CA GLN A 144 1.67 -3.08 -16.31
C GLN A 144 1.97 -4.01 -15.12
N GLU A 145 2.30 -3.43 -13.96
CA GLU A 145 2.53 -4.15 -12.71
C GLU A 145 1.22 -4.62 -12.05
N GLY A 146 0.11 -3.93 -12.32
CA GLY A 146 -1.24 -4.28 -11.86
C GLY A 146 -1.82 -5.50 -12.58
N LEU A 147 -1.53 -5.70 -13.87
CA LEU A 147 -2.00 -6.85 -14.66
C LEU A 147 -1.75 -8.22 -13.99
N PRO A 148 -0.50 -8.58 -13.61
CA PRO A 148 -0.25 -9.85 -12.92
C PRO A 148 -0.92 -9.92 -11.54
N ALA A 149 -1.10 -8.79 -10.85
CA ALA A 149 -1.81 -8.75 -9.57
C ALA A 149 -3.31 -9.04 -9.76
N ILE A 150 -3.95 -8.44 -10.76
CA ILE A 150 -5.36 -8.66 -11.12
C ILE A 150 -5.60 -10.14 -11.43
N GLU A 151 -4.77 -10.73 -12.31
CA GLU A 151 -4.87 -12.15 -12.66
C GLU A 151 -4.74 -13.05 -11.43
N HIS A 152 -3.75 -12.76 -10.57
CA HIS A 152 -3.52 -13.55 -9.36
C HIS A 152 -4.71 -13.48 -8.39
N LEU A 153 -5.23 -12.28 -8.11
CA LEU A 153 -6.36 -12.07 -7.20
C LEU A 153 -7.63 -12.78 -7.69
N LEU A 154 -7.92 -12.69 -8.99
CA LEU A 154 -9.04 -13.41 -9.59
C LEU A 154 -8.86 -14.93 -9.48
N SER A 155 -7.62 -15.43 -9.61
CA SER A 155 -7.32 -16.85 -9.41
C SER A 155 -7.48 -17.35 -7.97
N LEU A 156 -7.49 -16.42 -7.00
CA LEU A 156 -7.82 -16.68 -5.59
C LEU A 156 -9.33 -16.58 -5.30
N GLY A 157 -10.13 -16.20 -6.31
CA GLY A 157 -11.56 -16.00 -6.17
C GLY A 157 -11.95 -14.65 -5.56
N ILE A 158 -11.09 -13.63 -5.66
CA ILE A 158 -11.37 -12.27 -5.20
C ILE A 158 -11.97 -11.46 -6.34
N ASN A 159 -13.09 -10.75 -6.10
CA ASN A 159 -13.69 -9.85 -7.08
C ASN A 159 -12.83 -8.58 -7.22
N VAL A 160 -12.54 -8.19 -8.46
CA VAL A 160 -11.63 -7.06 -8.76
C VAL A 160 -12.35 -5.99 -9.57
N ASN A 161 -12.23 -4.73 -9.15
CA ASN A 161 -12.55 -3.55 -9.96
C ASN A 161 -11.23 -2.99 -10.54
N VAL A 162 -10.98 -3.15 -11.83
CA VAL A 162 -9.77 -2.62 -12.45
C VAL A 162 -9.97 -1.14 -12.74
N THR A 163 -9.05 -0.26 -12.31
CA THR A 163 -9.18 1.21 -12.42
C THR A 163 -8.05 1.85 -13.24
N LEU A 164 -8.14 3.16 -13.48
CA LEU A 164 -7.17 3.95 -14.27
C LEU A 164 -6.98 3.43 -15.70
N LEU A 165 -8.05 2.93 -16.34
CA LEU A 165 -8.03 2.53 -17.74
C LEU A 165 -8.39 3.70 -18.65
N PHE A 166 -7.50 4.03 -19.58
CA PHE A 166 -7.70 5.08 -20.59
C PHE A 166 -7.49 4.54 -22.02
N SER A 167 -6.63 3.52 -22.17
CA SER A 167 -6.25 2.93 -23.45
C SER A 167 -7.08 1.68 -23.74
N VAL A 168 -7.55 1.57 -24.99
CA VAL A 168 -8.23 0.37 -25.51
C VAL A 168 -7.30 -0.85 -25.46
N GLU A 169 -6.01 -0.67 -25.75
CA GLU A 169 -5.01 -1.75 -25.73
C GLU A 169 -4.83 -2.30 -24.31
N VAL A 170 -4.66 -1.41 -23.33
CA VAL A 170 -4.52 -1.81 -21.92
C VAL A 170 -5.79 -2.47 -21.41
N TYR A 171 -6.97 -1.96 -21.81
CA TYR A 171 -8.23 -2.63 -21.51
C TYR A 171 -8.27 -4.07 -22.06
N GLU A 172 -7.84 -4.30 -23.30
CA GLU A 172 -7.79 -5.65 -23.88
C GLU A 172 -6.85 -6.57 -23.08
N GLN A 173 -5.69 -6.07 -22.64
CA GLN A 173 -4.78 -6.80 -21.76
C GLN A 173 -5.45 -7.17 -20.42
N VAL A 174 -6.19 -6.24 -19.81
CA VAL A 174 -6.96 -6.48 -18.57
C VAL A 174 -8.04 -7.55 -18.77
N ALA A 175 -8.78 -7.48 -19.88
CA ALA A 175 -9.82 -8.46 -20.19
C ALA A 175 -9.24 -9.88 -20.35
N TRP A 176 -8.05 -10.01 -20.95
CA TRP A 176 -7.35 -11.28 -21.04
C TRP A 176 -6.74 -11.75 -19.71
N ALA A 177 -6.24 -10.84 -18.87
CA ALA A 177 -5.82 -11.16 -17.51
C ALA A 177 -7.00 -11.70 -16.68
N TYR A 178 -8.20 -11.15 -16.88
CA TYR A 178 -9.43 -11.66 -16.26
C TYR A 178 -9.75 -13.09 -16.68
N VAL A 179 -9.75 -13.35 -18.00
CA VAL A 179 -9.96 -14.71 -18.54
C VAL A 179 -8.93 -15.69 -17.97
N SER A 180 -7.64 -15.34 -17.98
CA SER A 180 -6.57 -16.18 -17.43
C SER A 180 -6.72 -16.44 -15.93
N GLY A 181 -7.15 -15.44 -15.15
CA GLY A 181 -7.41 -15.58 -13.72
C GLY A 181 -8.53 -16.58 -13.43
N LEU A 182 -9.63 -16.50 -14.20
CA LEU A 182 -10.74 -17.45 -14.09
C LEU A 182 -10.37 -18.86 -14.52
N GLU A 183 -9.54 -19.03 -15.55
CA GLU A 183 -9.03 -20.34 -15.95
C GLU A 183 -8.21 -20.97 -14.83
N LYS A 184 -7.32 -20.19 -14.19
CA LYS A 184 -6.53 -20.64 -13.05
C LYS A 184 -7.40 -21.01 -11.85
N LEU A 185 -8.46 -20.24 -11.58
CA LEU A 185 -9.44 -20.57 -10.54
C LEU A 185 -10.15 -21.89 -10.85
N ALA A 186 -10.67 -22.04 -12.07
CA ALA A 186 -11.39 -23.24 -12.51
C ALA A 186 -10.49 -24.49 -12.51
N ALA A 187 -9.22 -24.36 -12.89
CA ALA A 187 -8.24 -25.45 -12.88
C ALA A 187 -7.95 -25.97 -11.46
N LYS A 188 -8.10 -25.10 -10.44
CA LYS A 188 -7.98 -25.47 -9.01
C LYS A 188 -9.31 -25.94 -8.39
N GLY A 189 -10.37 -26.08 -9.19
CA GLY A 189 -11.70 -26.47 -8.71
C GLY A 189 -12.50 -25.35 -8.05
N GLY A 190 -12.09 -24.08 -8.21
CA GLY A 190 -12.81 -22.93 -7.67
C GLY A 190 -14.08 -22.59 -8.47
N ASP A 191 -15.03 -21.94 -7.79
CA ASP A 191 -16.33 -21.59 -8.38
C ASP A 191 -16.29 -20.24 -9.12
N VAL A 192 -16.16 -20.30 -10.44
CA VAL A 192 -16.16 -19.12 -11.32
C VAL A 192 -17.50 -18.36 -11.33
N LYS A 193 -18.59 -18.97 -10.86
CA LYS A 193 -19.91 -18.30 -10.79
C LYS A 193 -19.94 -17.19 -9.75
N LYS A 194 -19.13 -17.30 -8.71
CA LYS A 194 -19.05 -16.31 -7.64
C LYS A 194 -18.22 -15.08 -8.02
N ILE A 195 -17.46 -15.17 -9.11
CA ILE A 195 -16.55 -14.11 -9.52
C ILE A 195 -17.28 -13.12 -10.43
N ALA A 196 -17.12 -11.85 -10.12
CA ALA A 196 -17.42 -10.74 -10.99
C ALA A 196 -16.24 -9.76 -10.99
N SER A 197 -16.11 -9.04 -12.10
CA SER A 197 -15.12 -7.99 -12.24
C SER A 197 -15.67 -6.88 -13.14
N VAL A 198 -15.19 -5.67 -12.91
CA VAL A 198 -15.47 -4.51 -13.76
C VAL A 198 -14.16 -3.86 -14.21
N ALA A 199 -14.15 -3.31 -15.42
CA ALA A 199 -13.03 -2.56 -15.98
C ALA A 199 -13.40 -1.08 -16.07
N SER A 200 -13.01 -0.30 -15.06
CA SER A 200 -13.28 1.14 -14.93
C SER A 200 -12.49 1.96 -15.95
N PHE A 201 -13.13 2.24 -17.08
CA PHE A 201 -12.62 2.99 -18.23
C PHE A 201 -13.01 4.47 -18.12
N PHE A 202 -12.01 5.34 -18.00
CA PHE A 202 -12.20 6.77 -17.70
C PHE A 202 -12.56 7.57 -18.94
N ILE A 203 -13.60 8.40 -18.82
CA ILE A 203 -14.19 9.14 -19.94
C ILE A 203 -13.76 10.60 -19.95
N SER A 204 -14.30 11.46 -19.07
CA SER A 204 -14.17 12.92 -19.20
C SER A 204 -12.73 13.45 -19.18
N ARG A 205 -11.80 12.70 -18.58
CA ARG A 205 -10.37 13.07 -18.55
C ARG A 205 -9.73 13.05 -19.93
N ILE A 206 -10.23 12.19 -20.84
CA ILE A 206 -9.75 12.10 -22.22
C ILE A 206 -10.12 13.38 -22.96
N ASP A 207 -11.40 13.76 -23.00
CA ASP A 207 -11.80 14.99 -23.68
C ASP A 207 -11.17 16.22 -23.04
N THR A 208 -11.05 16.29 -21.70
CA THR A 208 -10.40 17.44 -21.04
C THR A 208 -8.98 17.67 -21.58
N LEU A 209 -8.20 16.60 -21.76
CA LEU A 209 -6.84 16.72 -22.29
C LEU A 209 -6.84 16.92 -23.82
N VAL A 210 -7.63 16.16 -24.55
CA VAL A 210 -7.66 16.21 -26.02
C VAL A 210 -8.23 17.53 -26.53
N ASP A 211 -9.31 18.02 -25.93
CA ASP A 211 -9.89 19.33 -26.23
C ASP A 211 -8.88 20.45 -25.98
N SER A 212 -8.09 20.37 -24.91
CA SER A 212 -7.01 21.34 -24.67
C SER A 212 -5.94 21.32 -25.76
N LEU A 213 -5.61 20.14 -26.31
CA LEU A 213 -4.67 20.00 -27.43
C LEU A 213 -5.26 20.51 -28.75
N LEU A 214 -6.55 20.24 -28.98
CA LEU A 214 -7.29 20.73 -30.14
C LEU A 214 -7.43 22.26 -30.09
N GLU A 215 -7.72 22.84 -28.94
CA GLU A 215 -7.78 24.30 -28.73
C GLU A 215 -6.43 24.98 -28.99
N ALA A 216 -5.32 24.35 -28.59
CA ALA A 216 -3.99 24.86 -28.91
C ALA A 216 -3.76 24.89 -30.44
N LYS A 217 -4.10 23.80 -31.14
CA LYS A 217 -4.00 23.71 -32.61
C LYS A 217 -4.95 24.66 -33.33
N LEU A 218 -6.16 24.89 -32.81
CA LEU A 218 -7.14 25.83 -33.37
C LEU A 218 -6.60 27.26 -33.42
N LYS A 219 -5.77 27.65 -32.44
CA LYS A 219 -5.11 28.97 -32.40
C LYS A 219 -4.04 29.11 -33.48
N GLU A 220 -3.41 28.02 -33.88
CA GLU A 220 -2.34 27.98 -34.89
C GLU A 220 -2.85 27.74 -36.32
N ALA A 221 -4.06 27.18 -36.46
CA ALA A 221 -4.65 26.86 -37.76
C ALA A 221 -4.90 28.11 -38.61
N ALA A 222 -4.36 28.13 -39.83
CA ALA A 222 -4.51 29.24 -40.77
C ALA A 222 -5.75 29.10 -41.66
N ALA A 223 -6.06 27.88 -42.14
CA ALA A 223 -7.16 27.66 -43.08
C ALA A 223 -8.51 27.45 -42.36
N PRO A 224 -9.62 28.00 -42.88
CA PRO A 224 -10.96 27.79 -42.32
C PRO A 224 -11.37 26.32 -42.25
N MET A 225 -10.95 25.52 -43.23
CA MET A 225 -11.26 24.08 -43.30
C MET A 225 -10.58 23.30 -42.17
N ASP A 226 -9.33 23.64 -41.84
CA ASP A 226 -8.60 23.05 -40.72
C ASP A 226 -9.26 23.38 -39.38
N LYS A 227 -9.75 24.63 -39.23
CA LYS A 227 -10.49 25.04 -38.03
C LYS A 227 -11.79 24.26 -37.86
N ALA A 228 -12.57 24.09 -38.93
CA ALA A 228 -13.81 23.32 -38.89
C ALA A 228 -13.56 21.84 -38.54
N ALA A 229 -12.50 21.24 -39.09
CA ALA A 229 -12.12 19.86 -38.80
C ALA A 229 -11.75 19.66 -37.32
N LEU A 230 -10.91 20.54 -36.75
CA LEU A 230 -10.53 20.51 -35.34
C LEU A 230 -11.73 20.73 -34.42
N GLN A 231 -12.59 21.70 -34.74
CA GLN A 231 -13.79 22.00 -33.95
C GLN A 231 -14.77 20.82 -33.91
N ASN A 232 -14.86 20.05 -35.00
CA ASN A 232 -15.74 18.88 -35.07
C ASN A 232 -15.27 17.69 -34.20
N LEU A 233 -14.01 17.68 -33.76
CA LEU A 233 -13.47 16.65 -32.85
C LEU A 233 -13.74 16.94 -31.38
N MET A 234 -14.00 18.20 -31.02
CA MET A 234 -14.18 18.65 -29.63
C MET A 234 -15.28 17.86 -28.93
N GLY A 235 -14.95 17.25 -27.78
CA GLY A 235 -15.88 16.48 -26.95
C GLY A 235 -16.30 15.12 -27.53
N LYS A 236 -15.78 14.68 -28.69
CA LYS A 236 -16.18 13.40 -29.32
C LYS A 236 -15.21 12.25 -29.03
N VAL A 237 -13.97 12.56 -28.65
CA VAL A 237 -12.87 11.58 -28.62
C VAL A 237 -13.05 10.58 -27.50
N ALA A 238 -13.48 10.99 -26.31
CA ALA A 238 -13.69 10.07 -25.19
C ALA A 238 -14.79 9.05 -25.50
N VAL A 239 -15.92 9.49 -26.08
CA VAL A 239 -17.02 8.61 -26.49
C VAL A 239 -16.57 7.66 -27.59
N ALA A 240 -15.85 8.16 -28.60
CA ALA A 240 -15.31 7.32 -29.67
C ALA A 240 -14.36 6.23 -29.13
N ASN A 241 -13.45 6.61 -28.22
CA ASN A 241 -12.52 5.69 -27.57
C ASN A 241 -13.25 4.61 -26.74
N ALA A 242 -14.29 4.99 -26.00
CA ALA A 242 -15.11 4.06 -25.22
C ALA A 242 -15.90 3.07 -26.10
N LYS A 243 -16.45 3.53 -27.23
CA LYS A 243 -17.11 2.65 -28.22
C LYS A 243 -16.16 1.60 -28.78
N ILE A 244 -14.92 2.01 -29.09
CA ILE A 244 -13.89 1.06 -29.58
C ILE A 244 -13.47 0.09 -28.47
N ALA A 245 -13.35 0.52 -27.22
CA ALA A 245 -13.13 -0.37 -26.08
C ALA A 245 -14.27 -1.40 -25.95
N TYR A 246 -15.51 -0.99 -26.18
CA TYR A 246 -16.66 -1.89 -26.16
C TYR A 246 -16.64 -2.93 -27.31
N LEU A 247 -16.15 -2.56 -28.50
CA LEU A 247 -15.93 -3.55 -29.56
C LEU A 247 -14.88 -4.60 -29.18
N LYS A 248 -13.80 -4.18 -28.50
CA LYS A 248 -12.81 -5.11 -27.95
C LYS A 248 -13.40 -6.01 -26.87
N PHE A 249 -14.26 -5.48 -26.00
CA PHE A 249 -15.05 -6.25 -25.05
C PHE A 249 -15.83 -7.37 -25.75
N GLN A 250 -16.60 -7.03 -26.79
CA GLN A 250 -17.37 -8.02 -27.53
C GLN A 250 -16.47 -9.10 -28.16
N GLY A 251 -15.30 -8.71 -28.70
CA GLY A 251 -14.33 -9.66 -29.25
C GLY A 251 -13.77 -10.64 -28.21
N VAL A 252 -13.32 -10.15 -27.05
CA VAL A 252 -12.74 -10.99 -25.98
C VAL A 252 -13.79 -11.93 -25.39
N PHE A 253 -14.96 -11.41 -25.03
CA PHE A 253 -16.02 -12.19 -24.38
C PHE A 253 -16.88 -13.01 -25.35
N GLY A 254 -16.73 -12.80 -26.66
CA GLY A 254 -17.22 -13.68 -27.71
C GLY A 254 -16.24 -14.80 -28.10
N SER A 255 -15.02 -14.80 -27.55
CA SER A 255 -13.98 -15.77 -27.92
C SER A 255 -14.30 -17.20 -27.47
N PRO A 256 -13.73 -18.23 -28.14
CA PRO A 256 -13.84 -19.62 -27.69
C PRO A 256 -13.33 -19.84 -26.27
N ARG A 257 -12.26 -19.12 -25.89
CA ARG A 257 -11.61 -19.21 -24.58
C ARG A 257 -12.57 -18.80 -23.45
N PHE A 258 -13.25 -17.66 -23.60
CA PHE A 258 -14.24 -17.25 -22.62
C PHE A 258 -15.54 -18.08 -22.70
N THR A 259 -15.94 -18.52 -23.89
CA THR A 259 -17.13 -19.37 -24.06
C THR A 259 -17.03 -20.66 -23.23
N ALA A 260 -15.85 -21.26 -23.14
CA ALA A 260 -15.61 -22.43 -22.28
C ALA A 260 -15.78 -22.13 -20.78
N LEU A 261 -15.38 -20.94 -20.32
CA LEU A 261 -15.62 -20.49 -18.94
C LEU A 261 -17.10 -20.15 -18.69
N LYS A 262 -17.76 -19.52 -19.67
CA LYS A 262 -19.19 -19.19 -19.61
C LYS A 262 -20.05 -20.45 -19.47
N ALA A 263 -19.68 -21.55 -20.12
CA ALA A 263 -20.33 -22.85 -19.94
C ALA A 263 -20.23 -23.39 -18.49
N LYS A 264 -19.23 -22.95 -17.72
CA LYS A 264 -19.09 -23.23 -16.28
C LYS A 264 -19.82 -22.20 -15.39
N GLY A 265 -20.46 -21.20 -16.00
CA GLY A 265 -21.21 -20.14 -15.33
C GLY A 265 -20.41 -18.88 -15.02
N ALA A 266 -19.23 -18.69 -15.63
CA ALA A 266 -18.49 -17.43 -15.52
C ALA A 266 -19.26 -16.25 -16.12
N LYS A 267 -19.14 -15.08 -15.49
CA LYS A 267 -19.70 -13.81 -15.98
C LYS A 267 -18.68 -13.05 -16.83
N VAL A 268 -19.14 -12.18 -17.73
CA VAL A 268 -18.25 -11.26 -18.45
C VAL A 268 -17.68 -10.22 -17.47
N GLN A 269 -16.45 -9.76 -17.69
CA GLN A 269 -15.95 -8.56 -16.99
C GLN A 269 -16.55 -7.34 -17.67
N ARG A 270 -17.48 -6.66 -17.00
CA ARG A 270 -18.22 -5.55 -17.59
C ARG A 270 -17.33 -4.32 -17.71
N LEU A 271 -17.44 -3.59 -18.82
CA LEU A 271 -16.89 -2.24 -18.90
C LEU A 271 -17.67 -1.33 -17.94
N LEU A 272 -16.93 -0.55 -17.15
CA LEU A 272 -17.49 0.43 -16.24
C LEU A 272 -17.03 1.81 -16.69
N TRP A 273 -17.96 2.67 -17.08
CA TRP A 273 -17.66 4.05 -17.46
C TRP A 273 -17.43 4.88 -16.21
N ALA A 274 -16.19 5.33 -16.02
CA ALA A 274 -15.76 6.12 -14.87
C ALA A 274 -15.45 7.55 -15.29
N SER A 275 -15.46 8.48 -14.32
CA SER A 275 -15.28 9.91 -14.59
C SER A 275 -16.26 10.42 -15.67
N THR A 276 -17.55 10.11 -15.50
CA THR A 276 -18.62 10.47 -16.45
C THR A 276 -19.30 11.80 -16.14
N GLY A 277 -18.79 12.55 -15.16
CA GLY A 277 -19.23 13.93 -14.93
C GLY A 277 -18.60 14.90 -15.94
N THR A 278 -19.45 15.58 -16.70
CA THR A 278 -19.07 16.59 -17.69
C THR A 278 -18.22 17.70 -17.07
N LYS A 279 -17.08 18.02 -17.70
CA LYS A 279 -16.14 19.06 -17.23
C LYS A 279 -16.24 20.36 -18.00
N ASN A 280 -16.74 20.30 -19.24
CA ASN A 280 -16.91 21.45 -20.11
C ASN A 280 -18.39 21.90 -20.06
N PRO A 281 -18.70 23.12 -19.61
CA PRO A 281 -20.08 23.61 -19.50
C PRO A 281 -20.80 23.75 -20.85
N LYS A 282 -20.09 23.64 -21.97
CA LYS A 282 -20.69 23.61 -23.32
C LYS A 282 -21.37 22.28 -23.64
N TYR A 283 -21.05 21.21 -22.92
CA TYR A 283 -21.66 19.91 -23.11
C TYR A 283 -22.77 19.70 -22.08
N PRO A 284 -23.82 18.95 -22.41
CA PRO A 284 -24.83 18.55 -21.43
C PRO A 284 -24.20 17.90 -20.19
N ASP A 285 -24.76 18.14 -19.01
CA ASP A 285 -24.31 17.55 -17.75
C ASP A 285 -24.54 16.02 -17.67
N THR A 286 -25.40 15.49 -18.53
CA THR A 286 -25.65 14.04 -18.76
C THR A 286 -24.88 13.45 -19.94
N TYR A 287 -24.10 14.25 -20.68
CA TYR A 287 -23.54 13.89 -21.99
C TYR A 287 -22.92 12.49 -22.05
N TYR A 288 -21.97 12.21 -21.16
CA TYR A 288 -21.27 10.92 -21.19
C TYR A 288 -22.14 9.74 -20.78
N VAL A 289 -23.16 9.96 -19.95
CA VAL A 289 -24.09 8.88 -19.60
C VAL A 289 -24.97 8.60 -20.81
N ASP A 290 -25.56 9.63 -21.41
CA ASP A 290 -26.45 9.53 -22.59
C ASP A 290 -25.76 8.84 -23.78
N GLU A 291 -24.47 9.10 -24.01
CA GLU A 291 -23.71 8.59 -25.17
C GLU A 291 -23.11 7.18 -25.01
N LEU A 292 -23.15 6.59 -23.80
CA LEU A 292 -22.46 5.33 -23.47
C LEU A 292 -23.37 4.23 -22.91
N ILE A 293 -24.68 4.33 -23.13
CA ILE A 293 -25.66 3.33 -22.69
C ILE A 293 -25.58 2.11 -23.61
N GLY A 294 -25.39 0.92 -23.03
CA GLY A 294 -25.39 -0.33 -23.78
C GLY A 294 -25.28 -1.59 -22.91
N PRO A 295 -25.47 -2.77 -23.52
CA PRO A 295 -25.59 -4.02 -22.78
C PRO A 295 -24.28 -4.44 -22.10
N ASP A 296 -24.40 -5.07 -20.93
CA ASP A 296 -23.27 -5.56 -20.13
C ASP A 296 -22.25 -4.48 -19.74
N THR A 297 -22.76 -3.29 -19.42
CA THR A 297 -21.95 -2.17 -18.94
C THR A 297 -22.41 -1.67 -17.57
N VAL A 298 -21.55 -0.88 -16.95
CA VAL A 298 -21.81 -0.15 -15.71
C VAL A 298 -21.46 1.31 -15.98
N ASN A 299 -22.15 2.26 -15.35
CA ASN A 299 -21.72 3.65 -15.31
C ASN A 299 -21.65 4.08 -13.84
N THR A 300 -20.46 4.47 -13.37
CA THR A 300 -20.31 5.01 -12.02
C THR A 300 -20.33 6.53 -12.07
N MET A 301 -21.37 7.11 -11.48
CA MET A 301 -21.70 8.53 -11.62
C MET A 301 -21.43 9.27 -10.30
N PRO A 302 -20.72 10.40 -10.34
CA PRO A 302 -20.69 11.32 -9.22
C PRO A 302 -22.09 11.82 -8.87
N ALA A 303 -22.32 12.22 -7.61
CA ALA A 303 -23.62 12.66 -7.11
C ALA A 303 -24.35 13.65 -8.02
N ALA A 304 -23.64 14.66 -8.55
CA ALA A 304 -24.22 15.66 -9.44
C ALA A 304 -24.73 15.07 -10.76
N THR A 305 -23.94 14.20 -11.40
CA THR A 305 -24.31 13.53 -12.66
C THR A 305 -25.43 12.51 -12.44
N PHE A 306 -25.38 11.78 -11.33
CA PHE A 306 -26.44 10.83 -10.97
C PHE A 306 -27.80 11.56 -10.80
N ASN A 307 -27.81 12.70 -10.12
CA ASN A 307 -29.01 13.52 -9.95
C ASN A 307 -29.48 14.15 -11.27
N ALA A 308 -28.57 14.71 -12.08
CA ALA A 308 -28.92 15.27 -13.39
C ALA A 308 -29.54 14.21 -14.32
N PHE A 309 -28.96 13.00 -14.35
CA PHE A 309 -29.51 11.91 -15.17
C PHE A 309 -30.87 11.43 -14.65
N ARG A 310 -31.08 11.41 -13.32
CA ARG A 310 -32.40 11.12 -12.72
C ARG A 310 -33.47 12.11 -13.18
N GLU A 311 -33.11 13.37 -13.35
CA GLU A 311 -34.05 14.45 -13.71
C GLU A 311 -34.32 14.52 -15.22
N HIS A 312 -33.28 14.45 -16.06
CA HIS A 312 -33.38 14.72 -17.50
C HIS A 312 -32.47 13.87 -18.39
N GLY A 313 -32.04 12.69 -17.93
CA GLY A 313 -31.24 11.75 -18.72
C GLY A 313 -31.96 11.25 -19.99
N LYS A 314 -31.19 11.03 -21.06
CA LYS A 314 -31.73 10.57 -22.36
C LYS A 314 -31.36 9.12 -22.61
N LEU A 315 -32.39 8.26 -22.64
CA LEU A 315 -32.22 6.83 -22.86
C LEU A 315 -32.22 6.49 -24.35
N ARG A 316 -31.12 5.90 -24.83
CA ARG A 316 -31.02 5.20 -26.11
C ARG A 316 -29.88 4.19 -26.04
N ASN A 317 -29.84 3.19 -26.92
CA ASN A 317 -28.72 2.24 -27.00
C ASN A 317 -27.48 2.85 -27.69
N SER A 318 -26.99 3.97 -27.16
CA SER A 318 -26.02 4.87 -27.79
C SER A 318 -24.64 4.28 -28.02
N LEU A 319 -24.27 3.27 -27.23
CA LEU A 319 -22.95 2.64 -27.31
C LEU A 319 -22.73 1.90 -28.63
N LEU A 320 -23.81 1.38 -29.24
CA LEU A 320 -23.77 0.67 -30.52
C LEU A 320 -24.14 1.55 -31.72
N ASP A 321 -24.61 2.77 -31.50
CA ASP A 321 -24.90 3.73 -32.57
C ASP A 321 -23.60 4.30 -33.15
N ASN A 322 -23.57 4.56 -34.46
CA ASN A 322 -22.52 5.31 -35.15
C ASN A 322 -21.07 4.86 -34.81
N VAL A 323 -20.85 3.55 -34.70
CA VAL A 323 -19.51 3.00 -34.38
C VAL A 323 -18.49 3.31 -35.48
N ASP A 324 -18.91 3.39 -36.75
CA ASP A 324 -18.04 3.79 -37.85
C ASP A 324 -17.61 5.26 -37.73
N GLU A 325 -18.50 6.16 -37.29
CA GLU A 325 -18.15 7.55 -36.98
C GLU A 325 -17.13 7.65 -35.82
N ALA A 326 -17.22 6.75 -34.83
CA ALA A 326 -16.22 6.67 -33.77
C ALA A 326 -14.83 6.29 -34.32
N ARG A 327 -14.77 5.33 -35.27
CA ARG A 327 -13.51 4.98 -35.95
C ARG A 327 -12.97 6.13 -36.78
N GLU A 328 -13.83 6.83 -37.52
CA GLU A 328 -13.45 8.02 -38.28
C GLU A 328 -12.93 9.14 -37.38
N THR A 329 -13.55 9.36 -36.22
CA THR A 329 -13.12 10.37 -35.23
C THR A 329 -11.69 10.09 -34.77
N MET A 330 -11.36 8.82 -34.49
CA MET A 330 -10.00 8.44 -34.11
C MET A 330 -9.00 8.59 -35.27
N GLY A 331 -9.41 8.28 -36.51
CA GLY A 331 -8.60 8.52 -37.70
C GLY A 331 -8.28 10.00 -37.90
N ARG A 332 -9.30 10.86 -37.86
CA ARG A 332 -9.16 12.32 -37.99
C ARG A 332 -8.32 12.93 -36.86
N LEU A 333 -8.41 12.38 -35.66
CA LEU A 333 -7.57 12.81 -34.55
C LEU A 333 -6.08 12.52 -34.83
N ALA A 334 -5.78 11.37 -35.41
CA ALA A 334 -4.43 11.02 -35.86
C ALA A 334 -3.96 11.94 -37.00
N ASP A 335 -4.82 12.28 -37.96
CA ASP A 335 -4.52 13.26 -39.02
C ASP A 335 -4.17 14.65 -38.46
N CYS A 336 -4.78 15.01 -37.32
CA CYS A 336 -4.46 16.23 -36.56
C CYS A 336 -3.13 16.12 -35.77
N LYS A 337 -2.41 15.00 -35.88
CA LYS A 337 -1.17 14.68 -35.16
C LYS A 337 -1.36 14.67 -33.64
N ILE A 338 -2.53 14.22 -33.17
CA ILE A 338 -2.76 13.93 -31.75
C ILE A 338 -2.73 12.41 -31.57
N ASP A 339 -1.71 11.93 -30.89
CA ASP A 339 -1.48 10.51 -30.65
C ASP A 339 -2.21 10.05 -29.37
N MET A 340 -3.19 9.18 -29.54
CA MET A 340 -3.96 8.62 -28.42
C MET A 340 -3.13 7.74 -27.48
N GLN A 341 -2.05 7.13 -27.94
CA GLN A 341 -1.15 6.38 -27.07
C GLN A 341 -0.43 7.34 -26.10
N GLN A 342 0.06 8.48 -26.60
CA GLN A 342 0.70 9.51 -25.76
C GLN A 342 -0.31 10.16 -24.80
N VAL A 343 -1.52 10.47 -25.28
CA VAL A 343 -2.61 11.01 -24.44
C VAL A 343 -2.93 10.06 -23.30
N THR A 344 -3.17 8.78 -23.59
CA THR A 344 -3.57 7.79 -22.58
C THR A 344 -2.43 7.47 -21.61
N GLN A 345 -1.18 7.41 -22.08
CA GLN A 345 -0.01 7.26 -21.21
C GLN A 345 0.16 8.44 -20.26
N LYS A 346 -0.01 9.66 -20.76
CA LYS A 346 0.03 10.87 -19.93
C LYS A 346 -1.07 10.85 -18.87
N LEU A 347 -2.30 10.49 -19.25
CA LEU A 347 -3.43 10.39 -18.33
C LEU A 347 -3.24 9.31 -17.26
N LEU A 348 -2.60 8.19 -17.60
CA LEU A 348 -2.24 7.15 -16.63
C LEU A 348 -1.26 7.69 -15.58
N VAL A 349 -0.16 8.31 -16.02
CA VAL A 349 0.86 8.87 -15.11
C VAL A 349 0.28 10.00 -14.25
N ASP A 350 -0.42 10.95 -14.87
CA ASP A 350 -1.06 12.06 -14.15
C ASP A 350 -2.15 11.54 -13.20
N GLY A 351 -2.91 10.51 -13.60
CA GLY A 351 -3.95 9.88 -12.81
C GLY A 351 -3.40 9.18 -11.57
N ALA A 352 -2.33 8.40 -11.71
CA ALA A 352 -1.65 7.77 -10.59
C ALA A 352 -1.10 8.81 -9.61
N ARG A 353 -0.44 9.88 -10.11
CA ARG A 353 0.05 10.98 -9.27
C ARG A 353 -1.07 11.67 -8.50
N LEU A 354 -2.17 12.03 -9.17
CA LEU A 354 -3.31 12.70 -8.51
C LEU A 354 -3.94 11.83 -7.40
N PHE A 355 -3.93 10.51 -7.56
CA PHE A 355 -4.42 9.58 -6.53
C PHE A 355 -3.45 9.50 -5.35
N SER A 356 -2.14 9.42 -5.59
CA SER A 356 -1.12 9.54 -4.55
C SER A 356 -1.21 10.87 -3.81
N ASP A 357 -1.36 11.99 -4.50
CA ASP A 357 -1.51 13.33 -3.89
C ASP A 357 -2.77 13.40 -3.01
N SER A 358 -3.89 12.83 -3.47
CA SER A 358 -5.14 12.79 -2.70
C SER A 358 -5.02 11.89 -1.46
N PHE A 359 -4.26 10.80 -1.59
CA PHE A 359 -4.01 9.89 -0.47
C PHE A 359 -3.10 10.53 0.58
N ASP A 360 -2.05 11.24 0.16
CA ASP A 360 -1.18 12.02 1.06
C ASP A 360 -1.99 13.07 1.84
N GLN A 361 -2.88 13.80 1.15
CA GLN A 361 -3.78 14.76 1.78
C GLN A 361 -4.70 14.10 2.81
N LEU A 362 -5.29 12.95 2.47
CA LEU A 362 -6.11 12.17 3.40
C LEU A 362 -5.33 11.73 4.64
N MET A 363 -4.09 11.25 4.48
CA MET A 363 -3.23 10.89 5.60
C MET A 363 -2.94 12.11 6.50
N SER A 364 -2.61 13.28 5.93
CA SER A 364 -2.43 14.51 6.72
C SER A 364 -3.70 14.94 7.45
N VAL A 365 -4.89 14.78 6.85
CA VAL A 365 -6.18 15.09 7.49
C VAL A 365 -6.39 14.20 8.71
N ILE A 366 -6.16 12.89 8.58
CA ILE A 366 -6.31 11.93 9.70
C ILE A 366 -5.26 12.21 10.78
N SER A 367 -4.02 12.48 10.39
CA SER A 367 -2.94 12.86 11.31
C SER A 367 -3.33 14.09 12.14
N ARG A 368 -3.85 15.13 11.49
CA ARG A 368 -4.31 16.36 12.15
C ARG A 368 -5.50 16.13 13.06
N LYS A 369 -6.55 15.44 12.60
CA LYS A 369 -7.71 15.12 13.47
C LYS A 369 -7.29 14.29 14.68
N ARG A 370 -6.36 13.35 14.51
CA ARG A 370 -5.78 12.59 15.63
C ARG A 370 -5.04 13.50 16.60
N GLN A 371 -4.26 14.46 16.10
CA GLN A 371 -3.57 15.45 16.90
C GLN A 371 -4.55 16.32 17.70
N ASP A 372 -5.64 16.75 17.06
CA ASP A 372 -6.68 17.56 17.70
C ASP A 372 -7.41 16.78 18.80
N LEU A 373 -7.72 15.49 18.54
CA LEU A 373 -8.42 14.63 19.51
C LEU A 373 -7.56 14.21 20.70
N LEU A 374 -6.28 13.90 20.49
CA LEU A 374 -5.40 13.38 21.55
C LEU A 374 -4.57 14.48 22.21
N GLY A 375 -4.37 15.61 21.54
CA GLY A 375 -3.75 16.81 22.08
C GLY A 375 -2.38 16.53 22.73
N PRO A 376 -2.20 16.80 24.03
CA PRO A 376 -0.94 16.60 24.75
C PRO A 376 -0.63 15.13 25.05
N LYS A 377 -1.56 14.19 24.79
CA LYS A 377 -1.32 12.74 24.99
C LYS A 377 -0.39 12.14 23.92
N LEU A 378 -0.17 12.85 22.81
CA LEU A 378 0.81 12.49 21.79
C LEU A 378 2.17 13.12 22.12
N SER A 379 3.25 12.35 21.98
CA SER A 379 4.60 12.91 22.02
C SER A 379 4.76 13.90 20.87
N ARG A 380 5.19 15.13 21.16
CA ARG A 380 5.38 16.20 20.17
C ARG A 380 6.86 16.51 20.02
N GLN A 381 7.27 16.77 18.79
CA GLN A 381 8.55 17.38 18.46
C GLN A 381 8.26 18.72 17.81
N THR A 382 8.95 19.76 18.24
CA THR A 382 8.91 21.10 17.65
C THR A 382 10.32 21.52 17.32
N TYR A 383 10.51 22.18 16.20
CA TYR A 383 11.80 22.68 15.77
C TYR A 383 11.66 24.13 15.32
N ALA A 384 12.77 24.88 15.33
CA ALA A 384 12.83 26.26 14.84
C ALA A 384 14.10 26.41 13.98
N LEU A 385 13.91 26.60 12.66
CA LEU A 385 15.02 26.60 11.70
C LEU A 385 15.54 28.00 11.35
N GLY A 386 14.86 29.05 11.83
CA GLY A 386 15.24 30.44 11.55
C GLY A 386 15.40 30.70 10.05
N ALA A 387 16.59 31.16 9.64
CA ALA A 387 16.89 31.48 8.25
C ALA A 387 16.82 30.26 7.29
N LEU A 388 16.95 29.03 7.81
CA LEU A 388 16.92 27.81 6.99
C LEU A 388 15.51 27.37 6.61
N ASP A 389 14.46 27.91 7.25
CA ASP A 389 13.08 27.44 7.10
C ASP A 389 12.61 27.46 5.63
N LYS A 390 12.83 28.58 4.91
CA LYS A 390 12.44 28.69 3.49
C LYS A 390 13.08 27.61 2.61
N GLY A 391 14.36 27.31 2.85
CA GLY A 391 15.10 26.29 2.10
C GLY A 391 14.59 24.89 2.40
N VAL A 392 14.31 24.60 3.66
CA VAL A 392 13.74 23.32 4.08
C VAL A 392 12.33 23.14 3.53
N GLN A 393 11.45 24.13 3.63
CA GLN A 393 10.10 24.05 3.06
C GLN A 393 10.10 23.81 1.53
N ALA A 394 11.01 24.46 0.81
CA ALA A 394 11.18 24.20 -0.62
C ALA A 394 11.62 22.75 -0.90
N LYS A 395 12.56 22.22 -0.10
CA LYS A 395 13.02 20.83 -0.24
C LYS A 395 11.94 19.82 0.15
N LEU A 396 11.17 20.05 1.21
CA LEU A 396 10.06 19.17 1.60
C LEU A 396 9.00 19.07 0.49
N LYS A 397 8.70 20.19 -0.18
CA LYS A 397 7.80 20.20 -1.35
C LYS A 397 8.36 19.34 -2.49
N GLU A 398 9.65 19.45 -2.78
CA GLU A 398 10.33 18.62 -3.79
C GLU A 398 10.31 17.13 -3.42
N LEU A 399 10.60 16.79 -2.16
CA LEU A 399 10.56 15.41 -1.66
C LEU A 399 9.15 14.81 -1.77
N ARG A 400 8.11 15.63 -1.54
CA ARG A 400 6.71 15.20 -1.74
C ARG A 400 6.43 14.92 -3.22
N GLN A 401 6.76 15.86 -4.10
CA GLN A 401 6.53 15.75 -5.54
C GLN A 401 7.25 14.57 -6.18
N THR A 402 8.44 14.22 -5.67
CA THR A 402 9.24 13.08 -6.14
C THR A 402 8.88 11.76 -5.47
N GLY A 403 7.97 11.77 -4.48
CA GLY A 403 7.59 10.60 -3.71
C GLY A 403 8.76 10.00 -2.91
N PHE A 404 9.72 10.82 -2.48
CA PHE A 404 10.97 10.35 -1.87
C PHE A 404 10.76 9.37 -0.71
N VAL A 405 9.88 9.71 0.24
CA VAL A 405 9.62 8.89 1.44
C VAL A 405 9.08 7.52 1.03
N ARG A 406 8.09 7.49 0.14
CA ARG A 406 7.52 6.25 -0.41
C ARG A 406 8.57 5.38 -1.07
N ARG A 407 9.39 5.99 -1.92
CA ARG A 407 10.48 5.31 -2.64
C ARG A 407 11.55 4.78 -1.69
N LEU A 408 11.87 5.51 -0.62
CA LEU A 408 12.79 5.08 0.44
C LEU A 408 12.27 3.82 1.14
N TRP A 409 11.00 3.81 1.53
CA TRP A 409 10.34 2.65 2.15
C TRP A 409 10.19 1.47 1.19
N ALA A 410 10.01 1.72 -0.10
CA ALA A 410 10.07 0.70 -1.15
C ALA A 410 11.50 0.20 -1.47
N LYS A 411 12.51 0.68 -0.72
CA LYS A 411 13.94 0.41 -0.94
C LYS A 411 14.41 0.74 -2.35
N ASP A 412 13.83 1.75 -2.99
CA ASP A 412 14.16 2.18 -4.35
C ASP A 412 15.58 2.77 -4.39
N PRO A 413 16.54 2.06 -5.00
CA PRO A 413 17.92 2.50 -4.99
C PRO A 413 18.20 3.64 -5.98
N THR A 414 17.28 3.90 -6.92
CA THR A 414 17.40 4.98 -7.91
C THR A 414 17.29 6.38 -7.27
N LEU A 415 16.91 6.45 -5.99
CA LEU A 415 17.01 7.65 -5.17
C LEU A 415 18.46 8.14 -5.00
N TRP A 416 19.44 7.24 -5.06
CA TRP A 416 20.85 7.58 -4.86
C TRP A 416 21.73 7.26 -6.07
N HIS A 417 21.45 6.19 -6.82
CA HIS A 417 22.35 5.75 -7.88
C HIS A 417 21.67 4.99 -9.03
N GLN A 418 22.16 5.18 -10.26
CA GLN A 418 21.65 4.50 -11.47
C GLN A 418 22.39 3.21 -11.83
N ASP A 419 23.66 3.06 -11.43
CA ASP A 419 24.44 1.82 -11.63
C ASP A 419 23.83 0.61 -10.89
N PRO A 420 23.50 -0.49 -11.60
CA PRO A 420 22.94 -1.72 -11.02
C PRO A 420 23.76 -2.31 -9.85
N THR A 421 25.08 -2.15 -9.86
CA THR A 421 25.98 -2.67 -8.82
C THR A 421 25.72 -1.97 -7.49
N HIS A 422 25.69 -0.63 -7.52
CA HIS A 422 25.35 0.18 -6.35
C HIS A 422 23.90 -0.04 -5.93
N GLN A 423 22.98 -0.21 -6.88
CA GLN A 423 21.58 -0.46 -6.59
C GLN A 423 21.36 -1.75 -5.81
N LYS A 424 22.09 -2.82 -6.13
CA LYS A 424 22.04 -4.09 -5.38
C LYS A 424 22.50 -3.91 -3.93
N ILE A 425 23.53 -3.08 -3.69
CA ILE A 425 24.01 -2.78 -2.34
C ILE A 425 22.95 -2.01 -1.55
N ILE A 426 22.39 -0.96 -2.14
CA ILE A 426 21.40 -0.09 -1.49
C ILE A 426 20.14 -0.87 -1.09
N ARG A 427 19.59 -1.71 -1.99
CA ARG A 427 18.43 -2.56 -1.67
C ARG A 427 18.68 -3.44 -0.44
N ASN A 428 19.92 -3.87 -0.25
CA ASN A 428 20.36 -4.71 0.87
C ASN A 428 20.92 -3.92 2.06
N ALA A 429 20.62 -2.62 2.18
CA ALA A 429 21.10 -1.78 3.28
C ALA A 429 19.96 -1.06 4.06
N LEU A 430 18.71 -1.27 3.66
CA LEU A 430 17.53 -0.57 4.17
C LEU A 430 16.62 -1.44 5.05
N GLY A 431 17.11 -2.58 5.55
CA GLY A 431 16.33 -3.46 6.43
C GLY A 431 15.90 -2.83 7.75
N TRP A 432 16.63 -1.79 8.19
CA TRP A 432 16.40 -1.09 9.44
C TRP A 432 15.06 -0.35 9.49
N LEU A 433 14.45 -0.08 8.33
CA LEU A 433 13.14 0.57 8.24
C LEU A 433 12.03 -0.27 8.89
N HIS A 434 12.11 -1.62 8.80
CA HIS A 434 11.07 -2.53 9.31
C HIS A 434 11.48 -3.28 10.59
N VAL A 435 12.66 -2.96 11.15
CA VAL A 435 13.24 -3.78 12.23
C VAL A 435 12.38 -3.75 13.50
N THR A 436 11.75 -2.63 13.82
CA THR A 436 10.95 -2.50 15.05
C THR A 436 9.68 -3.35 15.00
N GLU A 437 8.98 -3.37 13.85
CA GLU A 437 7.83 -4.24 13.61
C GLU A 437 8.21 -5.71 13.80
N GLN A 438 9.31 -6.15 13.16
CA GLN A 438 9.83 -7.51 13.31
C GLN A 438 10.16 -7.85 14.77
N GLN A 439 10.77 -6.93 15.51
CA GLN A 439 11.14 -7.15 16.90
C GLN A 439 9.94 -7.19 17.83
N VAL A 440 8.90 -6.39 17.57
CA VAL A 440 7.63 -6.48 18.30
C VAL A 440 7.02 -7.87 18.13
N HIS A 441 7.03 -8.43 16.92
CA HIS A 441 6.59 -9.82 16.68
C HIS A 441 7.47 -10.87 17.38
N HIS A 442 8.78 -10.59 17.54
CA HIS A 442 9.72 -11.48 18.22
C HIS A 442 9.82 -11.29 19.74
N LEU A 443 9.04 -10.38 20.33
CA LEU A 443 9.05 -10.13 21.79
C LEU A 443 8.95 -11.40 22.65
N PRO A 444 8.05 -12.38 22.35
CA PRO A 444 7.98 -13.62 23.13
C PRO A 444 9.31 -14.37 23.14
N ARG A 445 10.03 -14.41 22.01
CA ARG A 445 11.33 -15.06 21.90
C ARG A 445 12.39 -14.34 22.71
N ILE A 446 12.45 -13.01 22.62
CA ILE A 446 13.40 -12.17 23.34
C ILE A 446 13.21 -12.31 24.85
N ARG A 447 11.96 -12.29 25.33
CA ARG A 447 11.64 -12.55 26.74
C ARG A 447 12.09 -13.93 27.19
N GLY A 448 11.81 -14.96 26.39
CA GLY A 448 12.22 -16.33 26.69
C GLY A 448 13.74 -16.48 26.88
N VAL A 449 14.56 -15.76 26.08
CA VAL A 449 16.01 -15.73 26.28
C VAL A 449 16.38 -15.09 27.60
N ALA A 450 15.86 -13.90 27.89
CA ALA A 450 16.18 -13.16 29.11
C ALA A 450 15.75 -13.94 30.37
N GLU A 451 14.58 -14.57 30.34
CA GLU A 451 14.08 -15.43 31.42
C GLU A 451 14.93 -16.68 31.61
N SER A 452 15.35 -17.35 30.52
CA SER A 452 16.26 -18.50 30.58
C SER A 452 17.61 -18.13 31.21
N VAL A 453 18.17 -16.98 30.85
CA VAL A 453 19.41 -16.46 31.44
C VAL A 453 19.21 -16.15 32.93
N ARG A 454 18.10 -15.51 33.30
CA ARG A 454 17.78 -15.21 34.70
C ARG A 454 17.60 -16.49 35.52
N ALA A 455 16.86 -17.48 35.01
CA ALA A 455 16.62 -18.76 35.67
C ALA A 455 17.91 -19.58 35.84
N ALA A 456 18.87 -19.46 34.92
CA ALA A 456 20.20 -20.08 35.06
C ALA A 456 21.06 -19.43 36.16
N GLY A 457 20.63 -18.30 36.73
CA GLY A 457 21.29 -17.66 37.88
C GLY A 457 22.59 -16.95 37.53
N PHE A 458 22.75 -16.50 36.28
CA PHE A 458 23.88 -15.66 35.87
C PHE A 458 23.89 -14.33 36.64
N LYS A 459 25.08 -13.89 37.04
CA LYS A 459 25.31 -12.62 37.76
C LYS A 459 25.91 -11.55 36.86
N HIS A 460 26.65 -11.96 35.84
CA HIS A 460 27.28 -11.07 34.88
C HIS A 460 26.95 -11.51 33.45
N VAL A 461 26.92 -10.55 32.54
CA VAL A 461 26.91 -10.76 31.10
C VAL A 461 28.12 -10.03 30.54
N LEU A 462 28.96 -10.73 29.79
CA LEU A 462 30.10 -10.15 29.10
C LEU A 462 29.84 -10.17 27.59
N LEU A 463 29.54 -9.02 27.01
CA LEU A 463 29.37 -8.88 25.58
C LEU A 463 30.74 -8.74 24.90
N LEU A 464 31.01 -9.66 23.97
CA LEU A 464 32.22 -9.76 23.16
C LEU A 464 31.89 -9.26 21.75
N GLY A 465 32.14 -7.99 21.47
CA GLY A 465 31.72 -7.32 20.24
C GLY A 465 32.70 -6.25 19.80
N MET A 466 32.44 -5.63 18.65
CA MET A 466 33.20 -4.47 18.20
C MET A 466 32.36 -3.51 17.37
N GLY A 467 32.48 -2.21 17.64
CA GLY A 467 31.77 -1.16 16.92
C GLY A 467 30.24 -1.26 17.01
N GLY A 468 29.55 -1.47 15.87
CA GLY A 468 28.08 -1.48 15.84
C GLY A 468 27.43 -2.53 16.76
N SER A 469 28.11 -3.66 17.03
CA SER A 469 27.57 -4.73 17.88
C SER A 469 27.78 -4.51 19.38
N SER A 470 28.55 -3.50 19.79
CA SER A 470 28.88 -3.16 21.18
C SER A 470 28.30 -1.81 21.63
N LEU A 471 28.24 -0.82 20.73
CA LEU A 471 27.89 0.56 21.08
C LEU A 471 26.46 0.72 21.63
N CYS A 472 25.47 0.06 21.04
CA CYS A 472 24.08 0.15 21.53
C CYS A 472 23.90 -0.54 22.90
N PRO A 473 24.39 -1.78 23.12
CA PRO A 473 24.45 -2.38 24.45
C PRO A 473 25.17 -1.50 25.50
N GLU A 474 26.26 -0.84 25.11
CA GLU A 474 26.99 0.07 25.99
C GLU A 474 26.14 1.29 26.40
N VAL A 475 25.40 1.88 25.45
CA VAL A 475 24.44 2.96 25.76
C VAL A 475 23.38 2.48 26.75
N PHE A 476 22.82 1.26 26.57
CA PHE A 476 21.87 0.70 27.54
C PHE A 476 22.48 0.51 28.92
N ARG A 477 23.70 -0.04 28.99
CA ARG A 477 24.45 -0.20 30.25
C ARG A 477 24.63 1.14 30.96
N MET A 478 25.09 2.16 30.25
CA MET A 478 25.31 3.50 30.81
C MET A 478 24.02 4.19 31.24
N THR A 479 22.92 3.95 30.53
CA THR A 479 21.63 4.62 30.78
C THR A 479 20.85 3.99 31.93
N PHE A 480 20.79 2.66 31.98
CA PHE A 480 19.94 1.92 32.92
C PHE A 480 20.71 1.33 34.11
N GLY A 481 22.04 1.24 34.03
CA GLY A 481 22.87 0.66 35.08
C GLY A 481 22.53 -0.80 35.37
N ILE A 482 22.61 -1.18 36.64
CA ILE A 482 22.27 -2.54 37.11
C ILE A 482 20.79 -2.59 37.47
N VAL A 483 20.03 -3.45 36.78
CA VAL A 483 18.62 -3.70 37.10
C VAL A 483 18.50 -4.81 38.14
N PRO A 484 17.81 -4.59 39.28
CA PRO A 484 17.64 -5.60 40.31
C PRO A 484 17.04 -6.90 39.79
N GLY A 485 17.65 -8.04 40.13
CA GLY A 485 17.19 -9.37 39.71
C GLY A 485 17.68 -9.82 38.33
N PHE A 486 18.48 -9.00 37.64
CA PHE A 486 19.09 -9.32 36.34
C PHE A 486 20.63 -9.28 36.43
N PRO A 487 21.35 -9.96 35.52
CA PRO A 487 22.80 -9.90 35.47
C PRO A 487 23.32 -8.51 35.06
N GLU A 488 24.46 -8.11 35.61
CA GLU A 488 25.16 -6.89 35.22
C GLU A 488 25.80 -7.05 33.84
N LEU A 489 25.53 -6.13 32.92
CA LEU A 489 26.12 -6.11 31.59
C LEU A 489 27.51 -5.44 31.60
N HIS A 490 28.49 -6.11 31.00
CA HIS A 490 29.84 -5.65 30.71
C HIS A 490 30.06 -5.70 29.19
N VAL A 491 30.65 -4.66 28.61
CA VAL A 491 30.93 -4.59 27.17
C VAL A 491 32.44 -4.57 26.94
N LEU A 492 32.96 -5.61 26.29
CA LEU A 492 34.35 -5.69 25.85
C LEU A 492 34.44 -5.34 24.36
N ASP A 493 34.88 -4.11 24.10
CA ASP A 493 35.09 -3.53 22.76
C ASP A 493 36.53 -3.00 22.60
N SER A 494 37.50 -3.78 23.08
CA SER A 494 38.90 -3.40 23.05
C SER A 494 39.81 -4.61 23.04
N THR A 495 40.78 -4.59 22.13
CA THR A 495 41.79 -5.65 21.98
C THR A 495 42.99 -5.45 22.88
N VAL A 496 43.01 -4.41 23.73
CA VAL A 496 44.12 -4.13 24.65
C VAL A 496 44.19 -5.24 25.72
N PRO A 497 45.29 -6.02 25.81
CA PRO A 497 45.34 -7.20 26.69
C PRO A 497 45.15 -6.92 28.19
N SER A 498 45.51 -5.71 28.66
CA SER A 498 45.26 -5.32 30.06
C SER A 498 43.78 -5.12 30.34
N GLN A 499 43.01 -4.61 29.37
CA GLN A 499 41.57 -4.42 29.49
C GLN A 499 40.82 -5.75 29.45
N VAL A 500 41.18 -6.65 28.54
CA VAL A 500 40.62 -8.01 28.47
C VAL A 500 40.80 -8.74 29.82
N ARG A 501 42.02 -8.71 30.37
CA ARG A 501 42.32 -9.29 31.69
C ARG A 501 41.60 -8.59 32.83
N SER A 502 41.38 -7.28 32.74
CA SER A 502 40.60 -6.55 33.73
C SER A 502 39.14 -7.02 33.75
N PHE A 503 38.52 -7.27 32.61
CA PHE A 503 37.16 -7.81 32.56
C PHE A 503 37.09 -9.23 33.12
N GLU A 504 38.02 -10.11 32.76
CA GLU A 504 38.10 -11.47 33.32
C GLU A 504 38.18 -11.45 34.86
N LYS A 505 38.99 -10.56 35.44
CA LYS A 505 39.13 -10.43 36.91
C LYS A 505 37.90 -9.84 37.61
N ARG A 506 37.01 -9.17 36.89
CA ARG A 506 35.82 -8.51 37.46
C ARG A 506 34.62 -9.45 37.58
N VAL A 507 34.64 -10.58 36.89
CA VAL A 507 33.48 -11.47 36.78
C VAL A 507 33.83 -12.88 37.25
N ASP A 508 32.87 -13.54 37.90
CA ASP A 508 32.94 -15.00 38.11
C ASP A 508 32.52 -15.70 36.83
N LEU A 509 33.47 -16.33 36.13
CA LEU A 509 33.23 -17.02 34.85
C LEU A 509 32.11 -18.08 34.96
N ALA A 510 32.03 -18.83 36.07
CA ALA A 510 30.98 -19.84 36.24
C ALA A 510 29.57 -19.22 36.28
N LYS A 511 29.48 -17.96 36.73
CA LYS A 511 28.26 -17.16 36.83
C LYS A 511 28.17 -16.07 35.76
N THR A 512 28.96 -16.16 34.69
CA THR A 512 28.98 -15.19 33.59
C THR A 512 28.44 -15.79 32.30
N LEU A 513 27.52 -15.08 31.66
CA LEU A 513 27.10 -15.34 30.29
C LEU A 513 27.92 -14.49 29.32
N CYS A 514 28.57 -15.11 28.34
CA CYS A 514 29.25 -14.42 27.25
C CYS A 514 28.30 -14.27 26.05
N ILE A 515 28.17 -13.07 25.49
CA ILE A 515 27.44 -12.82 24.24
C ILE A 515 28.47 -12.54 23.14
N VAL A 516 28.67 -13.46 22.20
CA VAL A 516 29.53 -13.24 21.03
C VAL A 516 28.71 -12.54 19.95
N SER A 517 29.07 -11.30 19.62
CA SER A 517 28.25 -10.43 18.78
C SER A 517 29.02 -9.95 17.54
N SER A 518 28.79 -10.62 16.41
CA SER A 518 29.40 -10.30 15.12
C SER A 518 28.45 -10.62 13.98
N LYS A 519 28.14 -9.62 13.15
CA LYS A 519 27.23 -9.78 12.01
C LYS A 519 27.73 -10.81 11.00
N SER A 520 28.92 -10.59 10.43
CA SER A 520 29.52 -11.52 9.46
C SER A 520 29.98 -12.83 10.08
N GLY A 521 30.11 -12.87 11.42
CA GLY A 521 30.68 -13.98 12.16
C GLY A 521 32.18 -14.19 11.93
N SER A 522 32.80 -13.37 11.06
CA SER A 522 34.21 -13.45 10.65
C SER A 522 35.07 -12.30 11.18
N THR A 523 34.48 -11.36 11.92
CA THR A 523 35.20 -10.22 12.51
C THR A 523 36.25 -10.73 13.49
N THR A 524 37.51 -10.32 13.29
CA THR A 524 38.66 -10.85 14.03
C THR A 524 38.52 -10.66 15.54
N GLU A 525 38.10 -9.48 15.98
CA GLU A 525 38.12 -9.08 17.38
C GLU A 525 37.10 -9.87 18.22
N PRO A 526 35.80 -9.95 17.86
CA PRO A 526 34.84 -10.82 18.55
C PRO A 526 35.24 -12.29 18.56
N LEU A 527 35.89 -12.80 17.49
CA LEU A 527 36.35 -14.18 17.43
C LEU A 527 37.55 -14.46 18.34
N VAL A 528 38.49 -13.53 18.43
CA VAL A 528 39.62 -13.63 19.36
C VAL A 528 39.12 -13.60 20.80
N PHE A 529 38.17 -12.71 21.11
CA PHE A 529 37.52 -12.69 22.42
C PHE A 529 36.79 -13.99 22.71
N TYR A 530 36.01 -14.50 21.75
CA TYR A 530 35.32 -15.78 21.87
C TYR A 530 36.30 -16.92 22.19
N ARG A 531 37.35 -17.10 21.38
CA ARG A 531 38.34 -18.18 21.59
C ARG A 531 38.95 -18.09 22.98
N TYR A 532 39.39 -16.90 23.38
CA TYR A 532 39.98 -16.67 24.70
C TYR A 532 39.00 -17.01 25.84
N PHE A 533 37.81 -16.41 25.86
CA PHE A 533 36.86 -16.64 26.95
C PHE A 533 36.27 -18.05 26.93
N PHE A 534 36.14 -18.68 25.77
CA PHE A 534 35.67 -20.07 25.67
C PHE A 534 36.70 -21.04 26.24
N ASP A 535 37.99 -20.86 25.96
CA ASP A 535 39.07 -21.66 26.55
C ASP A 535 39.11 -21.50 28.08
N ARG A 536 38.97 -20.27 28.58
CA ARG A 536 38.88 -20.01 30.03
C ARG A 536 37.63 -20.65 30.63
N MET A 537 36.48 -20.57 29.96
CA MET A 537 35.24 -21.19 30.42
C MET A 537 35.33 -22.73 30.43
N ARG A 538 36.03 -23.35 29.47
CA ARG A 538 36.28 -24.80 29.47
C ARG A 538 37.11 -25.24 30.66
N GLN A 539 38.07 -24.43 31.11
CA GLN A 539 38.84 -24.71 32.33
C GLN A 539 37.95 -24.70 33.60
N VAL A 540 36.84 -23.97 33.57
CA VAL A 540 35.89 -23.86 34.71
C VAL A 540 34.75 -24.89 34.63
N LYS A 541 34.17 -25.12 33.44
CA LYS A 541 32.95 -25.92 33.24
C LYS A 541 33.13 -27.15 32.34
N GLY A 542 34.33 -27.42 31.84
CA GLY A 542 34.60 -28.52 30.92
C GLY A 542 33.74 -28.43 29.65
N ASP A 543 33.12 -29.55 29.28
CA ASP A 543 32.30 -29.66 28.06
C ASP A 543 30.97 -28.87 28.14
N LYS A 544 30.60 -28.36 29.31
CA LYS A 544 29.43 -27.51 29.53
C LYS A 544 29.73 -26.01 29.34
N ALA A 545 30.89 -25.65 28.80
CA ALA A 545 31.27 -24.28 28.55
C ALA A 545 30.26 -23.55 27.64
N GLY A 546 29.75 -24.21 26.60
CA GLY A 546 28.77 -23.64 25.67
C GLY A 546 27.48 -23.13 26.32
N GLU A 547 27.06 -23.69 27.46
CA GLU A 547 25.89 -23.22 28.21
C GLU A 547 26.04 -21.77 28.74
N ASN A 548 27.26 -21.23 28.75
CA ASN A 548 27.58 -19.86 29.14
C ASN A 548 27.75 -18.94 27.92
N PHE A 549 27.43 -19.38 26.71
CA PHE A 549 27.59 -18.58 25.49
C PHE A 549 26.28 -18.43 24.71
N ILE A 550 26.07 -17.22 24.20
CA ILE A 550 25.05 -16.91 23.20
C ILE A 550 25.76 -16.27 21.99
N ALA A 551 25.31 -16.60 20.79
CA ALA A 551 25.74 -15.92 19.56
C ALA A 551 24.64 -14.99 19.04
N ILE A 552 25.02 -13.77 18.63
CA ILE A 552 24.18 -12.88 17.84
C ILE A 552 24.90 -12.62 16.51
N THR A 553 24.37 -13.16 15.42
CA THR A 553 25.06 -13.23 14.12
C THR A 553 24.10 -13.46 12.97
N ASP A 554 24.47 -13.10 11.75
CA ASP A 554 23.61 -13.34 10.59
C ASP A 554 23.47 -14.84 10.29
N PRO A 555 22.32 -15.28 9.74
CA PRO A 555 22.14 -16.66 9.28
C PRO A 555 23.20 -17.09 8.26
N GLY A 556 23.74 -18.29 8.42
CA GLY A 556 24.78 -18.88 7.58
C GLY A 556 26.20 -18.37 7.89
N SER A 557 26.39 -17.58 8.95
CA SER A 557 27.71 -17.05 9.28
C SER A 557 28.64 -18.12 9.88
N MET A 558 29.94 -17.84 9.85
CA MET A 558 30.94 -18.69 10.52
C MET A 558 30.68 -18.80 12.03
N LEU A 559 30.22 -17.72 12.67
CA LEU A 559 29.92 -17.71 14.10
C LEU A 559 28.69 -18.58 14.43
N GLU A 560 27.70 -18.65 13.54
CA GLU A 560 26.57 -19.58 13.72
C GLU A 560 27.05 -21.03 13.74
N SER A 561 27.89 -21.43 12.78
CA SER A 561 28.46 -22.79 12.74
C SER A 561 29.27 -23.10 14.00
N LEU A 562 30.17 -22.19 14.39
CA LEU A 562 30.97 -22.34 15.62
C LEU A 562 30.11 -22.46 16.87
N ALA A 563 29.03 -21.66 16.97
CA ALA A 563 28.11 -21.70 18.09
C ALA A 563 27.37 -23.05 18.18
N ARG A 564 26.97 -23.63 17.03
CA ARG A 564 26.35 -24.97 16.97
C ARG A 564 27.34 -26.07 17.39
N GLU A 565 28.55 -26.06 16.83
CA GLU A 565 29.61 -27.01 17.18
C GLU A 565 29.96 -26.96 18.68
N SER A 566 30.00 -25.75 19.22
CA SER A 566 30.37 -25.48 20.61
C SER A 566 29.19 -25.55 21.59
N LYS A 567 28.00 -25.99 21.12
CA LYS A 567 26.77 -26.17 21.90
C LYS A 567 26.40 -24.94 22.73
N PHE A 568 26.41 -23.78 22.08
CA PHE A 568 25.99 -22.54 22.71
C PHE A 568 24.56 -22.66 23.25
N ARG A 569 24.29 -21.96 24.36
CA ARG A 569 22.94 -21.89 24.95
C ARG A 569 21.92 -21.41 23.93
N ASP A 570 22.30 -20.44 23.12
CA ASP A 570 21.38 -19.86 22.14
C ASP A 570 22.11 -19.21 20.95
N ILE A 571 21.40 -19.11 19.83
CA ILE A 571 21.83 -18.43 18.60
C ILE A 571 20.68 -17.54 18.14
N LEU A 572 20.91 -16.23 18.14
CA LEU A 572 19.92 -15.23 17.76
C LEU A 572 20.30 -14.66 16.39
N PRO A 573 19.44 -14.82 15.38
CA PRO A 573 19.78 -14.42 14.02
C PRO A 573 19.81 -12.88 13.91
N GLY A 574 20.80 -12.37 13.20
CA GLY A 574 20.83 -11.02 12.67
C GLY A 574 19.90 -10.86 11.47
N VAL A 575 19.82 -9.63 10.95
CA VAL A 575 19.07 -9.32 9.73
C VAL A 575 20.09 -8.88 8.67
N PRO A 576 20.34 -9.70 7.63
CA PRO A 576 21.45 -9.47 6.69
C PRO A 576 21.42 -8.12 5.97
N ASP A 577 20.25 -7.52 5.76
CA ASP A 577 20.11 -6.23 5.09
C ASP A 577 20.14 -5.00 6.03
N ILE A 578 20.51 -5.21 7.31
CA ILE A 578 20.73 -4.13 8.30
C ILE A 578 22.23 -3.89 8.49
N GLY A 579 22.74 -2.74 8.03
CA GLY A 579 24.13 -2.36 8.30
C GLY A 579 24.42 -2.26 9.80
N GLY A 580 25.64 -2.60 10.25
CA GLY A 580 25.97 -2.64 11.68
C GLY A 580 25.80 -1.31 12.44
N ARG A 581 25.83 -0.16 11.75
CA ARG A 581 25.52 1.14 12.36
C ARG A 581 24.01 1.37 12.61
N TYR A 582 23.16 0.56 12.00
CA TYR A 582 21.69 0.64 12.05
C TYR A 582 21.07 -0.54 12.81
N SER A 583 21.87 -1.38 13.49
CA SER A 583 21.41 -2.60 14.17
C SER A 583 20.97 -2.39 15.62
N ALA A 584 20.94 -1.15 16.12
CA ALA A 584 20.63 -0.83 17.51
C ALA A 584 19.27 -1.42 17.97
N LEU A 585 18.24 -1.31 17.13
CA LEU A 585 16.91 -1.86 17.41
C LEU A 585 16.72 -3.28 16.88
N SER A 586 17.78 -3.99 16.49
CA SER A 586 17.74 -5.42 16.14
C SER A 586 18.17 -6.29 17.32
N ASN A 587 18.28 -7.60 17.13
CA ASN A 587 18.79 -8.53 18.16
C ASN A 587 20.15 -8.09 18.74
N PHE A 588 21.00 -7.42 17.94
CA PHE A 588 22.31 -6.93 18.39
C PHE A 588 22.24 -5.94 19.58
N GLY A 589 21.21 -5.10 19.65
CA GLY A 589 21.00 -4.20 20.78
C GLY A 589 19.91 -4.68 21.75
N ILE A 590 18.81 -5.23 21.22
CA ILE A 590 17.62 -5.56 22.02
C ILE A 590 17.83 -6.80 22.90
N VAL A 591 18.55 -7.82 22.43
CA VAL A 591 18.76 -9.05 23.24
C VAL A 591 19.65 -8.75 24.46
N PRO A 592 20.81 -8.07 24.33
CA PRO A 592 21.59 -7.66 25.50
C PRO A 592 20.78 -6.77 26.46
N ALA A 593 19.98 -5.83 25.94
CA ALA A 593 19.12 -4.96 26.75
C ALA A 593 18.08 -5.77 27.56
N ALA A 594 17.42 -6.74 26.93
CA ALA A 594 16.44 -7.61 27.59
C ALA A 594 17.09 -8.45 28.69
N ILE A 595 18.27 -9.03 28.41
CA ILE A 595 19.00 -9.86 29.37
C ILE A 595 19.43 -9.05 30.59
N MET A 596 19.86 -7.80 30.43
CA MET A 596 20.22 -6.93 31.55
C MET A 596 19.01 -6.32 32.28
N GLY A 597 17.79 -6.65 31.88
CA GLY A 597 16.55 -6.25 32.58
C GLY A 597 15.87 -4.98 32.06
N VAL A 598 16.28 -4.42 30.92
CA VAL A 598 15.57 -3.29 30.30
C VAL A 598 14.18 -3.76 29.84
N ASN A 599 13.15 -2.94 30.07
CA ASN A 599 11.81 -3.19 29.53
C ASN A 599 11.78 -2.93 28.01
N VAL A 600 12.26 -3.93 27.25
CA VAL A 600 12.38 -3.87 25.79
C VAL A 600 11.03 -3.84 25.08
N GLU A 601 9.96 -4.36 25.69
CA GLU A 601 8.60 -4.23 25.15
C GLU A 601 8.17 -2.77 25.09
N HIS A 602 8.28 -2.07 26.22
CA HIS A 602 7.91 -0.66 26.26
C HIS A 602 8.80 0.17 25.33
N LEU A 603 10.09 -0.14 25.25
CA LEU A 603 11.02 0.51 24.32
C LEU A 603 10.62 0.28 22.86
N LEU A 604 10.36 -0.96 22.46
CA LEU A 604 10.02 -1.31 21.08
C LEU A 604 8.67 -0.75 20.67
N TYR A 605 7.66 -0.76 21.53
CA TYR A 605 6.37 -0.12 21.23
C TYR A 605 6.51 1.40 21.07
N ARG A 606 7.38 2.06 21.83
CA ARG A 606 7.67 3.48 21.63
C ARG A 606 8.44 3.74 20.34
N ALA A 607 9.40 2.88 20.00
CA ALA A 607 10.14 2.96 18.75
C ALA A 607 9.20 2.74 17.53
N GLU A 608 8.29 1.78 17.62
CA GLU A 608 7.31 1.48 16.57
C GLU A 608 6.35 2.64 16.34
N ARG A 609 5.94 3.34 17.42
CA ARG A 609 5.16 4.58 17.29
C ARG A 609 5.90 5.65 16.48
N MET A 610 7.20 5.83 16.72
CA MET A 610 8.01 6.76 15.94
C MET A 610 8.19 6.27 14.50
N ARG A 611 8.40 4.97 14.30
CA ARG A 611 8.44 4.37 12.95
C ARG A 611 7.17 4.67 12.17
N HIS A 612 5.99 4.51 12.77
CA HIS A 612 4.71 4.87 12.18
C HIS A 612 4.60 6.36 11.82
N SER A 613 5.18 7.26 12.61
CA SER A 613 5.26 8.68 12.28
C SER A 613 6.22 8.96 11.11
N CYS A 614 7.12 8.03 10.81
CA CYS A 614 8.08 8.15 9.71
C CYS A 614 7.71 7.30 8.47
N ASP A 615 6.54 6.66 8.46
CA ASP A 615 6.15 5.67 7.45
C ASP A 615 5.99 6.28 6.04
N SER A 616 5.98 5.40 5.03
CA SER A 616 5.78 5.68 3.60
C SER A 616 4.61 6.63 3.30
N CYS A 617 3.51 6.45 4.02
CA CYS A 617 2.26 7.20 3.86
C CYS A 617 2.26 8.57 4.55
N VAL A 618 3.29 8.90 5.34
CA VAL A 618 3.35 10.18 6.06
C VAL A 618 3.98 11.23 5.16
N PRO A 619 3.30 12.35 4.86
CA PRO A 619 3.84 13.41 4.02
C PRO A 619 5.15 13.98 4.60
N PRO A 620 6.11 14.40 3.76
CA PRO A 620 7.44 14.84 4.21
C PRO A 620 7.42 15.90 5.31
N GLU A 621 6.49 16.84 5.27
CA GLU A 621 6.33 17.91 6.27
C GLU A 621 5.86 17.44 7.64
N ASP A 622 5.17 16.30 7.68
CA ASP A 622 4.62 15.69 8.89
C ASP A 622 5.52 14.54 9.39
N ASN A 623 6.58 14.20 8.65
CA ASN A 623 7.45 13.05 8.88
C ASN A 623 8.72 13.45 9.68
N PRO A 624 8.85 13.06 10.96
CA PRO A 624 9.98 13.46 11.80
C PRO A 624 11.34 12.87 11.39
N GLY A 625 11.35 11.87 10.50
CA GLY A 625 12.58 11.32 9.95
C GLY A 625 13.11 12.11 8.75
N VAL A 626 12.27 12.98 8.16
CA VAL A 626 12.60 13.79 6.98
C VAL A 626 12.94 15.23 7.38
N VAL A 627 12.20 15.77 8.35
CA VAL A 627 12.38 17.12 8.91
C VAL A 627 13.39 17.11 10.04
#